data_AF-A0A7W5VBB3-F1
#
_entry.id   AF-A0A7W5VBB3-F1
#
_cell.length_a   1.000
_cell.length_b   1.000
_cell.length_c   1.000
_cell.angle_alpha   90.00
_cell.angle_beta   90.00
_cell.angle_gamma   90.00
#
_symmetry.space_group_name_H-M   'P 1'
#
loop_
_entity.id
_entity.type
_entity.pdbx_description
1 polymer ?
#
loop_
_entity_poly.entity_id
_entity_poly.type
_entity_poly.pdbx_seq_one_letter_code
_entity_poly.pdbx_strand_id
1 'polypeptide(L)'
;MTDPREEPAPFGAVVLLTTLSAVAVMALDHFLPQQLNAKILLFGPIALVAFEVVVHEVWWRRWWGAIPGAVVGLVVYFEGRQMVGEPVAYVAAWALFAVIFCLASRVTLGSSPTTPRR
;
A
#
# COMPACT_ATOMS: atom_id res chain seq x y z
N MET A 1 24.67 -14.30 0.00
CA MET A 1 23.88 -13.14 -0.47
C MET A 1 22.45 -13.46 -0.09
N THR A 2 21.83 -12.65 0.78
CA THR A 2 20.41 -12.82 1.16
C THR A 2 19.56 -12.55 -0.06
N ASP A 3 18.56 -13.39 -0.34
CA ASP A 3 17.64 -13.14 -1.46
C ASP A 3 16.84 -11.84 -1.14
N PRO A 4 16.94 -10.79 -1.97
CA PRO A 4 16.21 -9.53 -1.76
C PRO A 4 14.69 -9.72 -1.69
N ARG A 5 14.19 -10.86 -2.17
CA ARG A 5 12.78 -11.28 -2.13
C ARG A 5 12.32 -11.73 -0.74
N GLU A 6 13.26 -12.08 0.13
CA GLU A 6 12.99 -12.51 1.51
C GLU A 6 13.20 -11.40 2.54
N GLU A 7 13.67 -10.22 2.17
CA GLU A 7 13.83 -9.15 3.16
C GLU A 7 12.45 -8.57 3.55
N PRO A 8 12.25 -7.99 4.74
CA PRO A 8 11.02 -7.25 5.03
C PRO A 8 10.96 -5.93 4.24
N ALA A 9 9.76 -5.40 4.02
CA ALA A 9 9.61 -4.10 3.35
C ALA A 9 10.28 -2.97 4.16
N PRO A 10 11.02 -2.04 3.52
CA PRO A 10 11.68 -0.93 4.21
C PRO A 10 10.64 0.08 4.70
N PHE A 11 10.25 -0.05 5.96
CA PHE A 11 9.12 0.65 6.57
C PHE A 11 9.12 2.15 6.33
N GLY A 12 10.24 2.84 6.63
CA GLY A 12 10.32 4.28 6.47
C GLY A 12 10.12 4.73 5.03
N ALA A 13 10.77 4.06 4.08
CA ALA A 13 10.66 4.37 2.66
C ALA A 13 9.24 4.10 2.13
N VAL A 14 8.66 2.94 2.44
CA VAL A 14 7.33 2.55 1.95
C VAL A 14 6.24 3.47 2.48
N VAL A 15 6.21 3.72 3.80
CA VAL A 15 5.18 4.58 4.40
C VAL A 15 5.30 6.02 3.88
N LEU A 16 6.52 6.55 3.82
CA LEU A 16 6.75 7.92 3.37
C LEU A 16 6.39 8.10 1.89
N LEU A 17 6.87 7.21 1.01
CA LEU A 17 6.57 7.29 -0.42
C LEU A 17 5.07 7.11 -0.70
N THR A 18 4.41 6.17 -0.02
CA THR A 18 2.97 5.94 -0.18
C THR A 18 2.17 7.16 0.29
N THR A 19 2.50 7.71 1.45
CA THR A 19 1.80 8.87 2.01
C THR A 19 2.02 10.12 1.15
N LEU A 20 3.27 10.40 0.74
CA LEU A 20 3.56 11.53 -0.14
C LEU A 20 2.90 11.38 -1.51
N SER A 21 2.84 10.15 -2.05
CA SER A 21 2.13 9.89 -3.30
C SER A 21 0.63 10.16 -3.15
N ALA A 22 0.00 9.74 -2.04
CA ALA A 22 -1.41 10.01 -1.79
C ALA A 22 -1.69 11.51 -1.66
N VAL A 23 -0.81 12.26 -0.98
CA VAL A 23 -0.90 13.72 -0.89
C VAL A 23 -0.74 14.36 -2.27
N ALA A 24 0.22 13.90 -3.08
CA ALA A 24 0.45 14.42 -4.42
C ALA A 24 -0.76 14.16 -5.34
N VAL A 25 -1.39 12.98 -5.26
CA VAL A 25 -2.62 12.67 -6.01
C VAL A 25 -3.75 13.60 -5.61
N MET A 26 -3.94 13.87 -4.32
CA MET A 26 -4.97 14.79 -3.84
C MET A 26 -4.69 16.24 -4.22
N ALA A 27 -3.42 16.65 -4.19
CA ALA A 27 -3.02 17.96 -4.68
C ALA A 27 -3.32 18.09 -6.18
N LEU A 28 -2.98 17.08 -6.98
CA LEU A 28 -3.30 17.07 -8.41
C LEU A 28 -4.81 17.10 -8.65
N ASP A 29 -5.59 16.28 -7.96
CA ASP A 29 -7.06 16.27 -8.04
C ASP A 29 -7.66 17.66 -7.81
N HIS A 30 -7.14 18.40 -6.82
CA HIS A 30 -7.56 19.78 -6.54
C HIS A 30 -7.32 20.76 -7.71
N PHE A 31 -6.26 20.56 -8.50
CA PHE A 31 -5.93 21.43 -9.64
C PHE A 31 -6.54 20.98 -10.96
N LEU A 32 -7.04 19.75 -11.06
CA LEU A 32 -7.63 19.23 -12.28
C LEU A 32 -9.09 19.69 -12.45
N PRO A 33 -9.51 20.06 -13.67
CA PRO A 33 -10.90 20.42 -13.93
C PRO A 33 -11.81 19.21 -13.73
N GLN A 34 -12.87 19.42 -12.95
CA GLN A 34 -13.83 18.42 -12.44
C GLN A 34 -14.57 17.58 -13.51
N GLN A 35 -14.37 17.89 -14.79
CA GLN A 35 -14.88 17.15 -15.94
C GLN A 35 -14.06 15.88 -16.25
N LEU A 36 -12.81 15.81 -15.80
CA LEU A 36 -12.09 14.54 -15.74
C LEU A 36 -12.67 13.75 -14.57
N ASN A 37 -13.21 12.56 -14.85
CA ASN A 37 -13.72 11.63 -13.85
C ASN A 37 -12.54 11.10 -13.00
N ALA A 38 -12.07 11.93 -12.07
CA ALA A 38 -10.83 11.76 -11.31
C ALA A 38 -10.83 10.55 -10.35
N LYS A 39 -11.96 9.85 -10.27
CA LYS A 39 -12.07 8.52 -9.64
C LYS A 39 -11.06 7.51 -10.20
N ILE A 40 -10.57 7.68 -11.43
CA ILE A 40 -9.49 6.86 -11.99
C ILE A 40 -8.14 7.12 -11.30
N LEU A 41 -7.84 8.35 -10.85
CA LEU A 41 -6.62 8.67 -10.10
C LEU A 41 -6.60 8.01 -8.72
N LEU A 42 -7.76 7.73 -8.12
CA LEU A 42 -7.88 6.96 -6.87
C LEU A 42 -7.44 5.49 -7.05
N PHE A 43 -7.48 4.97 -8.27
CA PHE A 43 -6.89 3.67 -8.61
C PHE A 43 -5.39 3.74 -8.91
N GLY A 44 -4.81 4.94 -9.02
CA GLY A 44 -3.40 5.13 -9.34
C GLY A 44 -2.46 4.31 -8.46
N PRO A 45 -2.62 4.29 -7.13
CA PRO A 45 -1.76 3.47 -6.29
C PRO A 45 -2.06 1.97 -6.43
N ILE A 46 -3.31 1.56 -6.68
CA ILE A 46 -3.65 0.15 -6.99
C ILE A 46 -2.99 -0.28 -8.31
N ALA A 47 -2.97 0.60 -9.32
CA ALA A 47 -2.32 0.35 -10.59
C ALA A 47 -0.79 0.30 -10.46
N LEU A 48 -0.19 1.12 -9.60
CA LEU A 48 1.25 1.12 -9.31
C LEU A 48 1.66 -0.19 -8.60
N VAL A 49 0.82 -0.61 -7.67
CA VAL A 49 0.92 -1.86 -6.91
C VAL A 49 0.75 -3.06 -7.86
N ALA A 50 -0.22 -3.05 -8.78
CA ALA A 50 -0.36 -4.07 -9.84
C ALA A 50 0.80 -4.07 -10.86
N PHE A 51 1.30 -2.89 -11.25
CA PHE A 51 2.42 -2.74 -12.16
C PHE A 51 3.70 -3.33 -11.57
N GLU A 52 4.00 -3.06 -10.29
CA GLU A 52 5.17 -3.68 -9.63
C GLU A 52 5.07 -5.21 -9.56
N VAL A 53 3.87 -5.78 -9.35
CA VAL A 53 3.66 -7.24 -9.37
C VAL A 53 4.01 -7.83 -10.72
N VAL A 54 3.51 -7.20 -11.79
CA VAL A 54 3.66 -7.71 -13.15
C VAL A 54 5.10 -7.54 -13.64
N VAL A 55 5.74 -6.41 -13.34
CA VAL A 55 7.07 -6.07 -13.89
C VAL A 55 8.21 -6.75 -13.15
N HIS A 56 8.12 -6.89 -11.83
CA HIS A 56 9.26 -7.41 -11.07
C HIS A 56 9.17 -8.91 -10.75
N GLU A 57 8.07 -9.61 -11.12
CA GLU A 57 7.81 -11.03 -10.79
C GLU A 57 8.02 -11.39 -9.31
N VAL A 58 8.11 -10.39 -8.43
CA VAL A 58 8.39 -10.62 -7.02
C VAL A 58 7.08 -10.84 -6.28
N TRP A 59 7.20 -11.39 -5.08
CA TRP A 59 6.44 -10.93 -3.93
C TRP A 59 5.22 -11.77 -3.48
N TRP A 60 4.97 -13.01 -3.92
CA TRP A 60 3.86 -13.77 -3.29
C TRP A 60 3.95 -13.82 -1.75
N ARG A 61 5.16 -13.86 -1.19
CA ARG A 61 5.40 -13.91 0.25
C ARG A 61 5.26 -12.56 0.98
N ARG A 62 5.62 -11.44 0.35
CA ARG A 62 5.44 -10.07 0.89
C ARG A 62 4.02 -9.53 0.67
N TRP A 63 3.37 -9.88 -0.45
CA TRP A 63 2.03 -9.42 -0.84
C TRP A 63 0.92 -9.95 0.06
N TRP A 64 1.17 -11.00 0.85
CA TRP A 64 0.26 -11.40 1.92
C TRP A 64 -0.04 -10.26 2.89
N GLY A 65 0.89 -9.31 3.08
CA GLY A 65 0.63 -8.10 3.86
C GLY A 65 -0.21 -7.04 3.15
N ALA A 66 -0.31 -7.10 1.82
CA ALA A 66 -1.08 -6.12 1.05
C ALA A 66 -2.58 -6.35 1.21
N ILE A 67 -3.03 -7.60 1.38
CA ILE A 67 -4.44 -7.93 1.62
C ILE A 67 -4.96 -7.28 2.92
N PRO A 68 -4.37 -7.53 4.12
CA PRO A 68 -4.84 -6.89 5.34
C PRO A 68 -4.64 -5.37 5.31
N GLY A 69 -3.56 -4.87 4.68
CA GLY A 69 -3.36 -3.44 4.45
C GLY A 69 -4.50 -2.83 3.64
N ALA A 70 -4.92 -3.49 2.55
CA ALA A 70 -5.95 -3.00 1.65
C ALA A 70 -7.33 -3.01 2.31
N VAL A 71 -7.64 -4.07 3.06
CA VAL A 71 -8.90 -4.15 3.83
C VAL A 71 -8.97 -3.00 4.83
N VAL A 72 -7.93 -2.77 5.62
CA VAL A 72 -7.95 -1.71 6.62
C VAL A 72 -7.93 -0.32 5.99
N GLY A 73 -7.12 -0.10 4.95
CA GLY A 73 -7.13 1.16 4.20
C GLY A 73 -8.51 1.48 3.63
N LEU A 74 -9.20 0.48 3.07
CA LEU A 74 -10.54 0.63 2.51
C LEU A 74 -11.58 0.98 3.58
N VAL A 75 -11.55 0.32 4.74
CA VAL A 75 -12.41 0.67 5.88
C VAL A 75 -12.16 2.10 6.33
N VAL A 76 -10.90 2.51 6.50
CA VAL A 76 -10.55 3.88 6.92
C VAL A 76 -10.97 4.92 5.89
N TYR A 77 -10.88 4.62 4.59
CA TYR A 77 -11.38 5.53 3.57
C TYR A 77 -12.91 5.70 3.66
N PHE A 78 -13.66 4.61 3.76
CA PHE A 78 -15.13 4.67 3.76
C PHE A 78 -15.74 5.26 5.03
N GLU A 79 -15.15 4.99 6.19
CA GLU A 79 -15.55 5.61 7.46
C GLU A 79 -15.06 7.07 7.52
N GLY A 80 -13.78 7.29 7.19
CA GLY A 80 -13.13 8.59 7.29
C GLY A 80 -13.73 9.64 6.38
N ARG A 81 -14.18 9.28 5.16
CA ARG A 81 -14.79 10.24 4.23
C ARG A 81 -16.02 10.93 4.82
N GLN A 82 -16.75 10.28 5.73
CA GLN A 82 -17.94 10.84 6.37
C GLN A 82 -17.59 11.74 7.57
N MET A 83 -16.43 11.54 8.18
CA MET A 83 -16.03 12.23 9.42
C MET A 83 -15.11 13.41 9.17
N VAL A 84 -14.11 13.26 8.29
CA VAL A 84 -13.00 14.21 8.10
C VAL A 84 -12.85 14.72 6.66
N GLY A 85 -13.73 14.26 5.76
CA GLY A 85 -13.70 14.60 4.34
C GLY A 85 -12.77 13.70 3.51
N GLU A 86 -13.04 13.67 2.20
CA GLU A 86 -12.41 12.73 1.25
C GLU A 86 -10.87 12.83 1.16
N PRO A 87 -10.24 14.03 1.10
CA PRO A 87 -8.79 14.11 0.93
C PRO A 87 -8.02 13.55 2.14
N VAL A 88 -8.49 13.87 3.34
CA VAL A 88 -7.85 13.43 4.59
C VAL A 88 -8.05 11.93 4.78
N ALA A 89 -9.27 11.43 4.52
CA ALA A 89 -9.58 10.01 4.60
C ALA A 89 -8.75 9.17 3.64
N TYR A 90 -8.52 9.67 2.42
CA TYR A 90 -7.71 9.00 1.42
C TYR A 90 -6.23 8.91 1.82
N VAL A 91 -5.63 10.01 2.26
CA VAL A 91 -4.23 10.00 2.71
C VAL A 91 -4.06 9.09 3.93
N ALA A 92 -4.99 9.15 4.89
CA ALA A 92 -4.98 8.28 6.07
C ALA A 92 -5.12 6.80 5.71
N ALA A 93 -6.02 6.47 4.77
CA ALA A 93 -6.20 5.11 4.27
C ALA A 93 -4.92 4.54 3.65
N TRP A 94 -4.23 5.32 2.81
CA TRP A 94 -3.00 4.90 2.16
C TRP A 94 -1.80 4.82 3.12
N ALA A 95 -1.69 5.75 4.06
CA ALA A 95 -0.69 5.68 5.12
C ALA A 95 -0.88 4.41 5.97
N LEU A 96 -2.12 4.11 6.37
CA LEU A 96 -2.43 2.96 7.20
C LEU A 96 -2.28 1.64 6.45
N PHE A 97 -2.65 1.61 5.15
CA PHE A 97 -2.32 0.52 4.24
C PHE A 97 -0.81 0.21 4.29
N ALA A 98 0.03 1.23 4.10
CA ALA A 98 1.48 1.06 4.04
C ALA A 98 2.06 0.56 5.38
N VAL A 99 1.57 1.06 6.51
CA VAL A 99 1.98 0.62 7.84
C VAL A 99 1.66 -0.86 8.04
N ILE A 100 0.41 -1.26 7.74
CA ILE A 100 -0.04 -2.65 7.93
C ILE A 100 0.65 -3.59 6.96
N PHE A 101 0.82 -3.15 5.71
CA PHE A 101 1.60 -3.89 4.71
C PHE A 101 3.01 -4.19 5.24
N CYS A 102 3.72 -3.18 5.76
CA CYS A 102 5.06 -3.37 6.28
C CYS A 102 5.09 -4.29 7.51
N LEU A 103 4.13 -4.15 8.43
CA LEU A 103 4.01 -5.02 9.61
C LEU A 103 3.74 -6.47 9.22
N ALA A 104 2.76 -6.70 8.36
CA ALA A 104 2.37 -8.03 7.92
C ALA A 104 3.48 -8.70 7.07
N SER A 105 4.26 -7.93 6.30
CA SER A 105 5.42 -8.44 5.56
C SER A 105 6.51 -9.04 6.45
N ARG A 106 6.61 -8.60 7.73
CA ARG A 106 7.57 -9.13 8.70
C ARG A 106 7.10 -10.43 9.33
N VAL A 107 5.79 -10.57 9.55
CA VAL A 107 5.19 -11.76 10.18
C VAL A 107 5.26 -12.98 9.28
N THR A 108 5.14 -12.79 7.96
CA THR A 108 5.23 -13.87 6.95
C THR A 108 6.65 -14.45 6.77
N LEU A 109 7.67 -13.75 7.26
CA LEU A 109 9.05 -14.23 7.30
C LEU A 109 9.31 -15.20 8.47
N GLY A 110 8.64 -14.97 9.61
CA GLY A 110 8.78 -15.82 10.79
C GLY A 110 8.17 -17.21 10.65
N SER A 111 7.32 -17.43 9.64
CA SER A 111 6.58 -18.68 9.43
C SER A 111 7.22 -19.63 8.41
N SER A 112 8.51 -19.48 8.08
CA SER A 112 9.23 -20.54 7.33
C SER A 112 9.38 -21.78 8.23
N PRO A 113 8.82 -22.94 7.86
CA PRO A 113 9.11 -24.17 8.58
C PRO A 113 10.61 -24.44 8.46
N THR A 114 11.27 -24.58 9.60
CA THR A 114 12.64 -25.06 9.70
C THR A 114 12.71 -26.46 9.09
N THR A 115 13.21 -26.56 7.86
CA THR A 115 13.58 -27.85 7.27
C THR A 115 14.63 -28.49 8.18
N PRO A 116 14.37 -29.66 8.81
CA PRO A 116 15.41 -30.33 9.56
C PRO A 116 16.48 -30.79 8.58
N ARG A 117 17.71 -30.27 8.72
CA ARG A 117 18.87 -30.81 8.01
C ARG A 117 19.06 -32.26 8.46
N ARG A 118 18.86 -33.20 7.53
CA ARG A 118 19.44 -34.54 7.61
C ARG A 118 20.79 -34.54 6.93
#